data_AF-A0A2M6P2A3-F1
#
_entry.id   AF-A0A2M6P2A3-F1
#
_cell.length_a   1.000
_cell.length_b   1.000
_cell.length_c   1.000
_cell.angle_alpha   90.00
_cell.angle_beta   90.00
_cell.angle_gamma   90.00
#
_symmetry.space_group_name_H-M   'P 1'
#
loop_
_entity.id
_entity.type
_entity.pdbx_description
1 polymer ?
#
loop_
_entity_poly.entity_id
_entity_poly.type
_entity_poly.pdbx_seq_one_letter_code
_entity_poly.pdbx_strand_id
1 'polypeptide(L)' 'FHSQALEVELVKRDIPYDYRGGVRFFERAHIKDVLAYVRLFVNPHDTIAWSRVLNMQ' A
#
# COMPACT_ATOMS: atom_id res chain seq x y z
N PHE A 1 -4.27 -5.06 -15.70
CA PHE A 1 -3.75 -6.35 -15.19
C PHE A 1 -2.28 -6.57 -15.52
N HIS A 2 -1.79 -6.24 -16.72
CA HIS A 2 -0.38 -6.52 -17.09
C HIS A 2 0.66 -5.60 -16.41
N SER A 3 0.26 -4.42 -15.93
CA SER A 3 1.16 -3.47 -15.27
C SER A 3 1.53 -3.83 -13.82
N GLN A 4 0.72 -4.60 -13.09
CA GLN A 4 0.99 -4.93 -11.68
C GLN A 4 2.21 -5.84 -11.53
N ALA A 5 2.31 -6.90 -12.33
CA ALA A 5 3.44 -7.83 -12.26
C ALA A 5 4.77 -7.13 -12.59
N LEU A 6 4.73 -6.20 -13.56
CA LEU A 6 5.89 -5.38 -13.92
C LEU A 6 6.27 -4.40 -12.80
N GLU A 7 5.28 -3.72 -12.20
CA GLU A 7 5.47 -2.79 -11.09
C GLU A 7 6.10 -3.48 -9.87
N VAL A 8 5.63 -4.68 -9.52
CA VAL A 8 6.17 -5.49 -8.42
C VAL A 8 7.63 -5.88 -8.69
N GLU A 9 7.97 -6.31 -9.91
CA GLU A 9 9.35 -6.67 -10.24
C GLU A 9 10.30 -5.47 -10.27
N LEU A 10 9.83 -4.30 -10.71
CA LEU A 10 10.61 -3.06 -10.67
C LEU A 10 10.88 -2.61 -9.23
N VAL A 11 9.86 -2.63 -8.36
CA VAL A 11 10.01 -2.34 -6.93
C VAL A 11 10.95 -3.33 -6.26
N LYS A 12 10.82 -4.63 -6.56
CA LYS A 12 11.68 -5.68 -6.00
C LYS A 12 13.15 -5.51 -6.36
N ARG A 13 13.44 -4.93 -7.53
CA ARG A 13 14.80 -4.66 -8.03
C ARG A 13 15.29 -3.24 -7.74
N ASP A 14 14.51 -2.46 -6.99
CA ASP A 14 14.79 -1.06 -6.66
C ASP A 14 15.05 -0.18 -7.90
N ILE A 15 14.38 -0.51 -9.02
CA ILE A 15 14.52 0.24 -10.27
C ILE A 15 13.53 1.41 -10.22
N PRO A 16 13.99 2.68 -10.31
CA PRO A 16 13.09 3.83 -10.32
C PRO A 16 12.22 3.81 -11.58
N TYR A 17 10.91 3.96 -11.40
CA TYR A 17 9.94 4.02 -12.49
C TYR A 17 8.87 5.08 -12.22
N ASP A 18 8.28 5.60 -13.29
CA ASP A 18 7.19 6.57 -13.26
C ASP A 18 5.88 5.90 -13.72
N TYR A 19 4.84 5.98 -12.90
CA TYR A 19 3.55 5.35 -13.18
C TYR A 19 2.59 6.37 -13.78
N ARG A 20 2.31 6.25 -15.08
CA ARG A 20 1.44 7.19 -15.84
C ARG A 20 -0.01 6.73 -16.00
N GLY A 21 -0.42 5.69 -15.26
CA GLY A 21 -1.72 5.03 -15.41
C GLY A 21 -2.78 5.39 -14.36
N GLY A 22 -2.54 6.41 -13.53
CA GLY A 22 -3.40 6.76 -12.39
C GLY A 22 -2.72 6.51 -11.05
N VAL A 23 -3.44 5.93 -10.09
CA VAL A 23 -2.91 5.66 -8.74
C VAL A 23 -2.03 4.41 -8.76
N ARG A 24 -0.81 4.52 -8.22
CA ARG A 24 0.12 3.37 -8.08
C ARG A 24 -0.55 2.22 -7.35
N PHE A 25 -0.12 0.99 -7.61
CA PHE A 25 -0.74 -0.18 -6.98
C PHE A 25 -0.76 -0.04 -5.45
N PHE A 26 0.37 0.27 -4.83
CA PHE A 26 0.50 0.48 -3.39
C PHE A 26 -0.22 1.73 -2.85
N GLU A 27 -0.63 2.65 -3.71
CA GLU A 27 -1.31 3.86 -3.30
C GLU A 27 -2.84 3.69 -3.16
N ARG A 28 -3.38 2.59 -3.69
CA ARG A 28 -4.82 2.27 -3.63
C ARG A 28 -5.31 2.15 -2.18
N ALA A 29 -6.49 2.68 -1.92
CA ALA A 29 -7.09 2.72 -0.58
C ALA A 29 -7.12 1.31 0.07
N HIS A 30 -7.76 0.34 -0.59
CA HIS A 30 -7.90 -1.03 -0.10
C HIS A 30 -6.56 -1.70 0.26
N ILE A 31 -5.48 -1.45 -0.49
CA ILE A 31 -4.15 -2.03 -0.18
C ILE A 31 -3.59 -1.42 1.10
N LYS A 32 -3.70 -0.11 1.25
CA LYS A 32 -3.23 0.57 2.46
C LYS A 32 -4.10 0.23 3.68
N ASP A 33 -5.37 -0.09 3.48
CA ASP A 33 -6.27 -0.48 4.57
C ASP A 33 -5.91 -1.87 5.10
N VAL A 34 -5.71 -2.85 4.19
CA VAL A 34 -5.17 -4.17 4.57
C VAL A 34 -3.81 -4.03 5.26
N LEU A 35 -2.93 -3.15 4.76
CA LEU A 35 -1.63 -2.91 5.38
C LEU A 35 -1.77 -2.31 6.79
N ALA A 36 -2.76 -1.46 7.04
CA ALA A 36 -3.00 -0.91 8.38
C ALA A 36 -3.42 -1.99 9.37
N TYR A 37 -4.27 -2.95 8.97
CA TYR A 37 -4.59 -4.10 9.81
C TYR A 37 -3.36 -4.94 10.16
N VAL A 38 -2.50 -5.23 9.18
CA VAL A 38 -1.24 -5.97 9.42
C VAL A 38 -0.31 -5.18 10.35
N ARG A 39 -0.21 -3.86 10.16
CA ARG A 39 0.60 -3.01 11.03
C ARG A 39 0.10 -2.98 12.47
N LEU A 40 -1.22 -2.95 12.69
CA LEU A 40 -1.80 -3.04 14.04
C LEU A 40 -1.54 -4.40 14.70
N PHE A 41 -1.54 -5.47 13.91
CA PHE A 41 -1.22 -6.81 14.41
C PHE A 41 0.23 -6.90 14.92
N VAL A 42 1.18 -6.29 14.20
CA VAL A 42 2.61 -6.30 14.57
C VAL A 42 2.93 -5.24 15.62
N ASN A 43 2.32 -4.06 15.54
CA ASN A 43 2.50 -2.94 16.45
C ASN A 43 1.15 -2.30 16.81
N PRO A 44 0.53 -2.73 17.93
CA PRO A 44 -0.73 -2.17 18.40
C PRO A 44 -0.67 -0.70 18.80
N HIS A 45 0.52 -0.12 18.99
CA HIS A 45 0.71 1.30 19.33
C HIS A 45 0.84 2.21 18.10
N ASP A 46 0.68 1.70 16.88
CA ASP A 46 0.71 2.50 15.66
C ASP A 46 -0.56 3.36 15.53
N THR A 47 -0.47 4.61 16.01
CA THR A 47 -1.57 5.59 16.00
C THR A 47 -2.01 5.97 14.58
N ILE A 48 -1.11 5.88 13.59
CA ILE A 48 -1.42 6.17 12.18
C ILE A 48 -2.27 5.03 11.61
N ALA A 49 -1.90 3.79 11.90
CA ALA A 49 -2.68 2.63 11.48
C ALA A 49 -4.06 2.61 12.16
N TRP A 50 -4.16 2.95 13.45
CA TRP A 50 -5.44 3.12 14.15
C TRP A 50 -6.31 4.21 13.52
N SER A 51 -5.74 5.40 13.27
CA SER A 51 -6.46 6.50 12.62
C SER A 51 -7.02 6.06 11.27
N ARG A 52 -6.24 5.30 10.49
CA ARG A 52 -6.69 4.80 9.19
C ARG A 52 -7.85 3.80 9.33
N VAL A 53 -7.73 2.84 10.24
CA VAL A 53 -8.75 1.80 10.46
C VAL A 53 -10.05 2.41 11.01
N LEU A 54 -9.96 3.38 11.91
CA LEU A 54 -11.12 4.04 12.53
C LEU A 54 -11.81 5.05 11.59
N ASN A 55 -11.04 5.76 10.76
CA ASN A 55 -11.58 6.70 9.77
C ASN A 55 -12.12 6.02 8.50
N MET A 56 -12.12 4.69 8.46
CA MET A 56 -12.71 3.90 7.38
C MET A 56 -14.24 3.89 7.55
N GLN A 57 -14.88 5.07 7.45
CA GLN A 57 -16.33 5.27 7.36
C GLN A 57 -16.73 5.63 5.93
#